data_AF-A0A1V4ART2-F1
#
_entry.id   AF-A0A1V4ART2-F1
#
_cell.length_a   1.000
_cell.length_b   1.000
_cell.length_c   1.000
_cell.angle_alpha   90.00
_cell.angle_beta   90.00
_cell.angle_gamma   90.00
#
_symmetry.space_group_name_H-M   'P 1'
#
loop_
_entity.id
_entity.type
_entity.pdbx_description
1 polymer ?
#
loop_
_entity_poly.entity_id
_entity_poly.type
_entity_poly.pdbx_seq_one_letter_code
_entity_poly.pdbx_strand_id
1 'polypeptide(L)'
;MNIKIINRHNHIKGEIYTIGIQKKTIEILFLLHAIERIKKWEIKKEMIVETLLLPEEVLVGHGNRYIAHRRYGDHLVRAVYEYENDLPILLTVYFPYRKRYFKRGGTYEDKIFKGS
;
A
#
# COMPACT_ATOMS: atom_id res chain seq x y z
N MET A 1 -10.69 -12.38 -1.07
CA MET A 1 -9.77 -12.44 -2.23
C MET A 1 -8.46 -13.04 -1.76
N ASN A 2 -7.81 -13.89 -2.57
CA ASN A 2 -6.51 -14.45 -2.22
C ASN A 2 -5.42 -13.54 -2.80
N ILE A 3 -4.56 -13.01 -1.94
CA ILE A 3 -3.42 -12.15 -2.28
C ILE A 3 -2.16 -12.89 -1.87
N LYS A 4 -1.18 -12.96 -2.77
CA LYS A 4 0.09 -13.62 -2.49
C LYS A 4 1.25 -12.85 -3.11
N ILE A 5 2.31 -12.64 -2.34
CA ILE A 5 3.59 -12.18 -2.89
C ILE A 5 4.20 -13.37 -3.65
N ILE A 6 4.37 -13.22 -4.96
CA ILE A 6 4.91 -14.27 -5.84
C ILE A 6 6.42 -14.21 -5.88
N ASN A 7 6.96 -13.00 -6.07
CA ASN A 7 8.39 -12.78 -6.20
C ASN A 7 8.78 -11.42 -5.62
N ARG A 8 10.08 -11.24 -5.36
CA ARG A 8 10.69 -9.96 -5.06
C ARG A 8 12.05 -9.85 -5.75
N HIS A 9 12.39 -8.67 -6.23
CA HIS A 9 13.73 -8.39 -6.76
C HIS A 9 14.21 -7.00 -6.31
N ASN A 10 15.53 -6.84 -6.28
CA ASN A 10 16.15 -5.60 -5.84
C ASN A 10 16.02 -4.51 -6.92
N HIS A 11 15.86 -3.28 -6.48
CA HIS A 11 15.86 -2.09 -7.31
C HIS A 11 16.76 -1.02 -6.66
N ILE A 12 17.34 -0.11 -7.43
CA ILE A 12 18.27 0.89 -6.88
C ILE A 12 17.65 1.75 -5.76
N LYS A 13 16.32 1.98 -5.83
CA LYS A 13 15.56 2.74 -4.82
C LYS A 13 14.94 1.88 -3.70
N GLY A 14 15.00 0.54 -3.79
CA GLY A 14 14.32 -0.37 -2.84
C GLY A 14 14.10 -1.80 -3.36
N GLU A 15 12.90 -2.34 -3.18
CA GLU A 15 12.56 -3.71 -3.62
C GLU A 15 11.24 -3.69 -4.41
N ILE A 16 11.20 -4.33 -5.59
CA ILE A 16 9.97 -4.52 -6.35
C ILE A 16 9.35 -5.84 -5.93
N TYR A 17 8.06 -5.78 -5.58
CA TYR A 17 7.24 -6.91 -5.20
C TYR A 17 6.27 -7.23 -6.32
N THR A 18 6.32 -8.47 -6.82
CA THR A 18 5.31 -9.01 -7.74
C THR A 18 4.24 -9.71 -6.93
N ILE A 19 3.02 -9.19 -6.96
CA ILE A 19 1.88 -9.63 -6.17
C ILE A 19 0.83 -10.26 -7.09
N GLY A 20 0.40 -11.48 -6.77
CA GLY A 20 -0.72 -12.15 -7.42
C GLY A 20 -2.05 -11.83 -6.73
N ILE A 21 -3.05 -11.44 -7.52
CA ILE A 21 -4.43 -11.23 -7.09
C ILE A 21 -5.41 -11.57 -8.22
N GLN A 22 -6.39 -12.44 -7.97
CA GLN A 22 -7.45 -12.83 -8.93
C GLN A 22 -6.98 -13.06 -10.38
N LYS A 23 -5.98 -13.93 -10.58
CA LYS A 23 -5.36 -14.25 -11.89
C LYS A 23 -4.59 -13.11 -12.57
N LYS A 24 -4.47 -11.95 -11.93
CA LYS A 24 -3.59 -10.86 -12.36
C LYS A 24 -2.33 -10.82 -11.48
N THR A 25 -1.28 -10.23 -12.03
CA THR A 25 -0.07 -9.86 -11.29
C THR A 25 0.07 -8.34 -11.31
N ILE A 26 0.46 -7.78 -10.19
CA ILE A 26 0.74 -6.35 -10.02
C ILE A 26 2.15 -6.23 -9.45
N GLU A 27 2.93 -5.32 -10.00
CA GLU A 27 4.22 -4.96 -9.44
C GLU A 27 4.10 -3.66 -8.66
N ILE A 28 4.75 -3.60 -7.51
CA ILE A 28 4.81 -2.40 -6.68
C ILE A 28 6.25 -2.25 -6.19
N LEU A 29 6.83 -1.07 -6.39
CA LEU A 29 8.14 -0.73 -5.84
C LEU A 29 7.97 -0.23 -4.39
N PHE A 30 8.63 -0.90 -3.46
CA PHE A 30 8.72 -0.49 -2.07
C PHE A 30 10.04 0.25 -1.89
N LEU A 31 10.01 1.56 -1.62
CA LEU A 31 11.24 2.31 -1.35
C LEU A 31 11.92 1.81 -0.08
N LEU A 32 13.25 1.95 -0.01
CA LEU A 32 14.04 1.61 1.19
C LEU A 32 13.44 2.23 2.46
N HIS A 33 13.06 3.50 2.39
CA HIS A 33 12.40 4.20 3.50
C HIS A 33 11.10 3.50 3.94
N ALA A 34 10.24 3.09 3.01
CA ALA A 34 9.02 2.36 3.36
C ALA A 34 9.34 1.01 4.02
N ILE A 35 10.33 0.28 3.53
CA ILE A 35 10.77 -1.01 4.08
C ILE A 35 11.28 -0.85 5.52
N GLU A 36 12.07 0.20 5.80
CA GLU A 36 12.54 0.53 7.15
C GLU A 36 11.38 0.83 8.10
N ARG A 37 10.37 1.57 7.63
CA ARG A 37 9.16 1.87 8.42
C ARG A 37 8.37 0.60 8.71
N ILE A 38 8.18 -0.26 7.72
CA ILE A 38 7.49 -1.56 7.89
C ILE A 38 8.20 -2.39 8.96
N LYS A 39 9.53 -2.48 8.92
CA LYS A 39 10.34 -3.17 9.94
C LYS A 39 10.20 -2.53 11.32
N LYS A 40 10.33 -1.20 11.42
CA LYS A 40 10.27 -0.45 12.68
C LYS A 40 8.94 -0.64 13.43
N TRP A 41 7.85 -0.73 12.69
CA TRP A 41 6.50 -0.88 13.25
C TRP A 41 6.04 -2.35 13.28
N GLU A 42 6.91 -3.29 12.91
CA GLU A 42 6.63 -4.74 12.86
C GLU A 42 5.36 -5.08 12.07
N ILE A 43 5.09 -4.30 11.00
CA ILE A 43 3.89 -4.48 10.19
C ILE A 43 4.12 -5.66 9.25
N LYS A 44 3.17 -6.60 9.23
CA LYS A 44 3.21 -7.73 8.30
C LYS A 44 3.09 -7.23 6.86
N LYS A 45 3.90 -7.74 5.94
CA LYS A 45 3.91 -7.29 4.54
C LYS A 45 2.55 -7.52 3.87
N GLU A 46 1.86 -8.58 4.25
CA GLU A 46 0.52 -8.93 3.79
C GLU A 46 -0.47 -7.79 4.09
N MET A 47 -0.37 -7.16 5.26
CA MET A 47 -1.21 -6.01 5.61
C MET A 47 -0.92 -4.80 4.71
N ILE A 48 0.34 -4.58 4.31
CA ILE A 48 0.70 -3.48 3.40
C ILE A 48 0.12 -3.73 2.02
N VAL A 49 0.31 -4.94 1.50
CA VAL A 49 -0.18 -5.34 0.18
C VAL A 49 -1.71 -5.32 0.14
N GLU A 50 -2.38 -5.84 1.17
CA GLU A 50 -3.84 -5.74 1.31
C GLU A 50 -4.31 -4.29 1.35
N THR A 51 -3.59 -3.40 2.03
CA THR A 51 -3.95 -1.98 2.11
C THR A 51 -3.84 -1.30 0.76
N LEU A 52 -2.78 -1.60 0.00
CA LEU A 52 -2.55 -1.01 -1.33
C LEU A 52 -3.53 -1.53 -2.38
N LEU A 53 -3.84 -2.83 -2.37
CA LEU A 53 -4.69 -3.46 -3.38
C LEU A 53 -6.17 -3.43 -3.04
N LEU A 54 -6.51 -3.54 -1.75
CA LEU A 54 -7.89 -3.58 -1.25
C LEU A 54 -8.09 -2.54 -0.12
N PRO A 55 -7.85 -1.24 -0.38
CA PRO A 55 -8.06 -0.20 0.62
C PRO A 55 -9.53 -0.12 1.06
N GLU A 56 -9.75 0.36 2.27
CA GLU A 56 -11.08 0.78 2.72
C GLU A 56 -11.38 2.23 2.33
N GLU A 57 -10.34 3.06 2.20
CA GLU A 57 -10.40 4.37 1.56
C GLU A 57 -9.05 4.71 0.93
N VAL A 58 -9.08 5.49 -0.14
CA VAL A 58 -7.92 6.13 -0.74
C VAL A 58 -8.19 7.62 -0.83
N LEU A 59 -7.29 8.42 -0.27
CA LEU A 59 -7.39 9.88 -0.23
C LEU A 59 -6.29 10.50 -1.10
N VAL A 60 -6.54 11.69 -1.65
CA VAL A 60 -5.50 12.53 -2.26
C VAL A 60 -4.57 13.06 -1.17
N GLY A 61 -3.27 12.89 -1.37
CA GLY A 61 -2.19 13.51 -0.60
C GLY A 61 -1.58 14.71 -1.33
N HIS A 62 -0.53 15.30 -0.74
CA HIS A 62 0.18 16.42 -1.36
C HIS A 62 1.07 15.95 -2.51
N GLY A 63 1.08 16.68 -3.63
CA GLY A 63 2.01 16.46 -4.75
C GLY A 63 1.79 15.18 -5.54
N ASN A 64 0.58 14.96 -6.08
CA ASN A 64 0.18 13.78 -6.87
C ASN A 64 0.33 12.43 -6.15
N ARG A 65 0.28 12.45 -4.82
CA ARG A 65 0.35 11.25 -3.98
C ARG A 65 -1.04 10.78 -3.61
N TYR A 66 -1.15 9.48 -3.40
CA TYR A 66 -2.33 8.83 -2.87
C TYR A 66 -2.02 8.21 -1.52
N ILE A 67 -3.06 8.09 -0.71
CA ILE A 67 -2.97 7.58 0.66
C ILE A 67 -4.01 6.48 0.82
N ALA A 68 -3.57 5.24 0.76
CA ALA A 68 -4.40 4.08 1.03
C ALA A 68 -4.49 3.82 2.54
N HIS A 69 -5.72 3.67 3.04
CA HIS A 69 -6.01 3.27 4.40
C HIS A 69 -6.75 1.94 4.44
N ARG A 70 -6.35 1.07 5.37
CA ARG A 70 -7.09 -0.15 5.75
C ARG A 70 -6.93 -0.38 7.25
N ARG A 71 -8.03 -0.70 7.93
CA ARG A 71 -8.04 -0.84 9.38
C ARG A 71 -7.62 -2.25 9.79
N TYR A 72 -6.90 -2.33 10.90
CA TYR A 72 -6.48 -3.57 11.53
C TYR A 72 -6.67 -3.41 13.04
N GLY A 73 -7.85 -3.80 13.53
CA GLY A 73 -8.28 -3.52 14.89
C GLY A 73 -8.43 -2.01 15.14
N ASP A 74 -7.73 -1.51 16.16
CA ASP A 74 -7.75 -0.09 16.52
C ASP A 74 -6.73 0.77 15.77
N HIS A 75 -5.83 0.13 15.01
CA HIS A 75 -4.88 0.81 14.15
C HIS A 75 -5.35 0.78 12.69
N LEU A 76 -4.70 1.58 11.85
CA LEU A 76 -4.78 1.44 10.40
C LEU A 76 -3.38 1.46 9.81
N VAL A 77 -3.20 0.72 8.72
CA VAL A 77 -2.06 0.94 7.83
C VAL A 77 -2.39 2.14 6.97
N ARG A 78 -1.49 3.13 7.00
CA ARG A 78 -1.51 4.30 6.12
C ARG A 78 -0.35 4.20 5.15
N ALA A 79 -0.64 3.74 3.94
CA ALA A 79 0.34 3.57 2.89
C ALA A 79 0.28 4.77 1.93
N VAL A 80 1.38 5.54 1.85
CA VAL A 80 1.49 6.67 0.94
C VAL A 80 2.26 6.23 -0.28
N TYR A 81 1.67 6.44 -1.47
CA TYR A 81 2.26 6.01 -2.72
C TYR A 81 2.02 7.04 -3.83
N GLU A 82 2.81 6.92 -4.88
CA GLU A 82 2.65 7.67 -6.14
C GLU A 82 2.92 6.72 -7.31
N TYR A 83 2.89 7.25 -8.53
CA TYR A 83 3.18 6.48 -9.74
C TYR A 83 4.38 7.07 -10.49
N GLU A 84 5.26 6.20 -10.98
CA GLU A 84 6.33 6.54 -11.93
C GLU A 84 6.14 5.62 -13.15
N ASN A 85 5.77 6.15 -14.31
CA ASN A 85 5.48 5.38 -15.53
C ASN A 85 4.51 4.19 -15.28
N ASP A 86 3.35 4.47 -14.67
CA ASP A 86 2.32 3.49 -14.29
C ASP A 86 2.71 2.46 -13.21
N LEU A 87 3.98 2.43 -12.77
CA LEU A 87 4.41 1.61 -11.64
C LEU A 87 4.03 2.29 -10.32
N PRO A 88 3.20 1.66 -9.46
CA PRO A 88 2.97 2.15 -8.10
C PRO A 88 4.24 2.08 -7.27
N ILE A 89 4.59 3.19 -6.62
CA ILE A 89 5.75 3.32 -5.73
C ILE A 89 5.26 3.63 -4.31
N LEU A 90 5.45 2.69 -3.39
CA LEU A 90 5.20 2.89 -1.97
C LEU A 90 6.34 3.74 -1.36
N LEU A 91 6.01 4.97 -0.99
CA LEU A 91 6.94 5.95 -0.44
C LEU A 91 7.19 5.72 1.05
N THR A 92 6.11 5.54 1.82
CA THR A 92 6.20 5.37 3.27
C THR A 92 4.94 4.72 3.84
N VAL A 93 5.07 4.18 5.05
CA VAL A 93 3.97 3.59 5.81
C VAL A 93 3.95 4.13 7.24
N TYR A 94 2.74 4.35 7.74
CA TYR A 94 2.46 4.61 9.15
C TYR A 94 1.45 3.61 9.71
N PHE A 95 1.51 3.36 11.02
CA PHE A 95 0.56 2.51 11.74
C PHE A 95 -0.16 3.22 12.90
N PRO A 96 -0.84 4.36 12.65
CA PRO A 96 -1.49 5.13 13.70
C PRO A 96 -2.82 4.49 14.15
N TYR A 97 -3.34 4.97 15.29
CA TYR A 97 -4.72 4.71 15.68
C TYR A 97 -5.71 5.20 14.63
N ARG A 98 -6.73 4.38 14.33
CA ARG A 98 -7.70 4.67 13.28
C ARG A 98 -8.46 5.98 13.48
N LYS A 99 -8.75 6.33 14.74
CA LYS A 99 -9.48 7.54 15.13
C LYS A 99 -8.80 8.85 14.66
N ARG A 100 -7.50 8.80 14.33
CA ARG A 100 -6.75 10.00 13.90
C ARG A 100 -6.88 10.32 12.42
N TYR A 101 -7.02 9.30 11.56
CA TYR A 101 -6.87 9.47 10.11
C TYR A 101 -7.96 8.80 9.28
N PHE A 102 -8.64 7.78 9.80
CA PHE A 102 -9.71 7.10 9.06
C PHE A 102 -10.93 8.01 9.04
N LYS A 103 -11.43 8.35 7.84
CA LYS A 103 -12.59 9.23 7.73
C LYS A 103 -13.88 8.47 7.91
N ARG A 104 -14.15 7.51 7.03
CA ARG A 104 -15.39 6.71 7.04
C ARG A 104 -15.33 5.46 6.17
N GLY A 105 -14.31 5.33 5.30
CA GLY A 105 -14.32 4.33 4.24
C GLY A 105 -15.17 4.76 3.04
N GLY A 106 -14.96 4.12 1.89
CA GLY A 106 -15.79 4.28 0.70
C GLY A 106 -15.39 5.43 -0.25
N THR A 107 -14.42 6.27 0.13
CA THR A 107 -13.79 7.24 -0.77
C THR A 107 -12.59 6.59 -1.45
N TYR A 108 -12.52 6.66 -2.78
CA TYR A 108 -11.46 6.02 -3.55
C TYR A 108 -10.96 6.97 -4.64
N GLU A 109 -10.03 7.85 -4.26
CA GLU A 109 -9.38 8.78 -5.20
C GLU A 109 -8.43 8.05 -6.17
N ASP A 110 -7.97 6.86 -5.79
CA ASP A 110 -7.25 5.94 -6.67
C ASP A 110 -7.51 4.47 -6.27
N LYS A 111 -7.27 3.55 -7.19
CA LYS A 111 -7.24 2.10 -6.95
C LYS A 111 -6.17 1.45 -7.83
N ILE A 112 -5.08 1.00 -7.20
CA ILE A 112 -4.01 0.22 -7.85
C ILE A 112 -4.60 -1.05 -8.50
N PHE A 113 -5.41 -1.80 -7.76
CA PHE A 113 -6.14 -2.94 -8.29
C PHE A 113 -7.59 -2.56 -8.58
N LYS A 114 -7.89 -2.44 -9.88
CA LYS A 114 -9.26 -2.37 -10.39
C LYS A 114 -9.73 -3.80 -10.62
N GLY A 115 -10.01 -4.50 -9.52
CA GLY A 115 -10.81 -5.72 -9.53
C GLY A 115 -12.23 -5.34 -9.89
N SER A 116 -12.78 -6.00 -10.90
CA SER A 116 -14.08 -5.76 -11.52
C SER A 116 -15.21 -5.56 -10.50
#